data_AF-A0A2I8VND6-F1
#
_entry.id   AF-A0A2I8VND6-F1
#
_cell.length_a   1.000
_cell.length_b   1.000
_cell.length_c   1.000
_cell.angle_alpha   90.00
_cell.angle_beta   90.00
_cell.angle_gamma   90.00
#
_symmetry.space_group_name_H-M   'P 1'
#
loop_
_entity.id
_entity.type
_entity.pdbx_description
1 polymer ?
#
loop_
_entity_poly.entity_id
_entity_poly.type
_entity_poly.pdbx_seq_one_letter_code
_entity_poly.pdbx_strand_id
1 'polypeptide(L)'
;MTGWNRYAWSYLSAVLDVDREFPARVDVGAATAAELADRLLAGDERRPTFVRDAPNSGGALTVRRYTVGWGNHSVSLPLPVPNRPRAASGATGDDLGPREAVFERLAAVSNGNRGVAADIWERCGGRRDEVRPADLVAAGADADLTHEGAFCLRLVLSKGEVDREELAAVVGERTDRVLRRLARTELVAVDQGRVSLVPAGVPTAVTATERWGIP
;
A
#
# COMPACT_ATOMS: atom_id res chain seq x y z
N MET A 1 20.81 7.97 3.95
CA MET A 1 20.75 6.74 3.13
C MET A 1 19.55 6.84 2.22
N THR A 2 19.76 7.15 0.95
CA THR A 2 18.69 7.15 -0.07
C THR A 2 18.42 5.70 -0.46
N GLY A 3 17.54 5.03 0.30
CA GLY A 3 16.99 3.75 -0.14
C GLY A 3 16.15 4.00 -1.38
N TRP A 4 16.63 3.59 -2.55
CA TRP A 4 15.88 3.71 -3.79
C TRP A 4 14.65 2.80 -3.69
N ASN A 5 13.49 3.39 -3.86
CA ASN A 5 12.24 2.67 -3.98
C ASN A 5 12.33 1.68 -5.17
N ARG A 6 11.84 0.44 -4.99
CA ARG A 6 11.74 -0.59 -6.04
C ARG A 6 11.16 -0.06 -7.36
N TYR A 7 10.19 0.86 -7.32
CA TYR A 7 9.59 1.47 -8.51
C TYR A 7 10.56 2.38 -9.28
N ALA A 8 11.41 3.12 -8.56
CA ALA A 8 12.49 3.89 -9.16
C ALA A 8 13.52 2.95 -9.81
N TRP A 9 13.85 1.85 -9.13
CA TRP A 9 14.75 0.83 -9.66
C TRP A 9 14.20 0.18 -10.93
N SER A 10 12.93 -0.22 -10.94
CA SER A 10 12.29 -0.80 -12.14
C SER A 10 12.31 0.17 -13.32
N TYR A 11 12.03 1.45 -13.08
CA TYR A 11 12.10 2.46 -14.12
C TYR A 11 13.53 2.65 -14.66
N LEU A 12 14.51 2.79 -13.77
CA LEU A 12 15.91 2.96 -14.16
C LEU A 12 16.49 1.73 -14.86
N SER A 13 16.12 0.53 -14.42
CA SER A 13 16.51 -0.72 -15.09
C SER A 13 15.95 -0.74 -16.52
N ALA A 14 14.69 -0.36 -16.70
CA ALA A 14 14.06 -0.33 -18.03
C ALA A 14 14.66 0.73 -18.98
N VAL A 15 15.09 1.89 -18.46
CA VAL A 15 15.54 3.03 -19.29
C VAL A 15 17.07 3.10 -19.43
N LEU A 16 17.81 2.75 -18.38
CA LEU A 16 19.26 2.96 -18.27
C LEU A 16 20.06 1.67 -18.03
N ASP A 17 19.41 0.50 -17.95
CA ASP A 17 20.07 -0.81 -17.71
C ASP A 17 20.99 -0.80 -16.45
N VAL A 18 20.56 -0.11 -15.39
CA VAL A 18 21.36 0.07 -14.16
C VAL A 18 21.68 -1.25 -13.44
N ASP A 19 21.02 -2.34 -13.81
CA ASP A 19 21.25 -3.67 -13.26
C ASP A 19 22.65 -4.19 -13.57
N ARG A 20 23.25 -3.72 -14.67
CA ARG A 20 24.63 -4.04 -15.02
C ARG A 20 25.65 -3.37 -14.10
N GLU A 21 25.37 -2.14 -13.67
CA GLU A 21 26.29 -1.33 -12.85
C GLU A 21 26.17 -1.63 -11.35
N PHE A 22 25.00 -2.09 -10.90
CA PHE A 22 24.72 -2.38 -9.50
C PHE A 22 24.21 -3.82 -9.31
N PRO A 23 25.11 -4.81 -9.32
CA PRO A 23 24.73 -6.23 -9.33
C PRO A 23 24.19 -6.74 -7.99
N ALA A 24 24.44 -6.03 -6.88
CA ALA A 24 24.00 -6.42 -5.55
C ALA A 24 22.84 -5.55 -5.07
N ARG A 25 21.74 -6.19 -4.67
CA ARG A 25 20.55 -5.52 -4.11
C ARG A 25 20.27 -6.04 -2.71
N VAL A 26 19.90 -5.13 -1.81
CA VAL A 26 19.42 -5.46 -0.47
C VAL A 26 17.91 -5.29 -0.45
N ASP A 27 17.18 -6.38 -0.24
CA ASP A 27 15.73 -6.35 -0.07
C ASP A 27 15.39 -6.32 1.43
N VAL A 28 14.71 -5.25 1.85
CA VAL A 28 14.10 -5.16 3.17
C VAL A 28 12.69 -5.71 3.01
N GLY A 29 12.56 -7.04 3.10
CA GLY A 29 11.31 -7.75 2.81
C GLY A 29 10.10 -7.20 3.56
N ALA A 30 8.91 -7.64 3.12
CA ALA A 30 7.63 -7.22 3.71
C ALA A 30 7.57 -7.54 5.21
N ALA A 31 7.20 -6.54 6.02
CA ALA A 31 6.99 -6.72 7.46
C ALA A 31 5.75 -7.57 7.73
N THR A 32 5.87 -8.48 8.69
CA THR A 32 4.79 -9.32 9.20
C THR A 32 3.85 -8.51 10.10
N ALA A 33 2.64 -9.05 10.33
CA ALA A 33 1.68 -8.47 11.26
C ALA A 33 2.27 -8.29 12.67
N ALA A 34 3.05 -9.27 13.15
CA ALA A 34 3.72 -9.21 14.45
C ALA A 34 4.75 -8.07 14.51
N GLU A 35 5.63 -7.94 13.52
CA GLU A 35 6.62 -6.86 13.47
C GLU A 35 5.97 -5.48 13.37
N LEU A 36 4.85 -5.34 12.64
CA LEU A 36 4.08 -4.10 12.58
C LEU A 36 3.42 -3.79 13.93
N ALA A 37 2.85 -4.79 14.60
CA ALA A 37 2.24 -4.62 15.91
C ALA A 37 3.27 -4.18 16.96
N ASP A 38 4.42 -4.83 16.99
CA ASP A 38 5.50 -4.50 17.92
C ASP A 38 6.01 -3.08 17.68
N ARG A 39 6.20 -2.69 16.41
CA ARG A 39 6.70 -1.36 16.07
C ARG A 39 5.70 -0.24 16.34
N LEU A 40 4.43 -0.41 15.94
CA LEU A 40 3.43 0.65 16.02
C LEU A 40 2.88 0.85 17.42
N LEU A 41 2.93 -0.18 18.26
CA LEU A 41 2.53 -0.09 19.68
C LEU A 41 3.71 0.20 20.62
N ALA A 42 4.94 0.19 20.11
CA ALA A 42 6.11 0.61 20.87
C ALA A 42 6.11 2.12 21.04
N GLY A 43 5.76 2.60 22.23
CA GLY A 43 5.81 4.01 22.60
C GLY A 43 4.44 4.71 22.68
N ASP A 44 3.33 4.02 22.38
CA ASP A 44 1.99 4.60 22.50
C ASP A 44 1.36 4.25 23.86
N GLU A 45 1.16 5.27 24.70
CA GLU A 45 0.52 5.14 26.01
C GLU A 45 -1.00 4.92 25.89
N ARG A 46 -1.61 5.37 24.79
CA ARG A 46 -3.03 5.17 24.49
C ARG A 46 -3.19 3.98 23.57
N ARG A 47 -3.44 2.82 24.16
CA ARG A 47 -3.74 1.60 23.39
C ARG A 47 -5.22 1.57 23.01
N PRO A 48 -5.56 1.52 21.72
CA PRO A 48 -6.95 1.32 21.32
C PRO A 48 -7.44 -0.07 21.73
N THR A 49 -8.74 -0.18 21.92
CA THR A 49 -9.42 -1.47 22.08
C THR A 49 -9.60 -2.10 20.71
N PHE A 50 -9.07 -3.31 20.52
CA PHE A 50 -9.23 -4.04 19.26
C PHE A 50 -10.56 -4.79 19.25
N VAL A 51 -11.39 -4.54 18.24
CA VAL A 51 -12.73 -5.14 18.12
C VAL A 51 -12.86 -5.82 16.76
N ARG A 52 -13.59 -6.95 16.69
CA ARG A 52 -13.89 -7.62 15.42
C ARG A 52 -14.86 -6.79 14.58
N ASP A 53 -14.83 -6.99 13.27
CA ASP A 53 -15.86 -6.45 12.39
C ASP A 53 -17.23 -7.06 12.75
N ALA A 54 -18.29 -6.26 12.67
CA ALA A 54 -19.62 -6.81 12.74
C ALA A 54 -19.86 -7.69 11.49
N PRO A 55 -20.63 -8.78 11.58
CA PRO A 55 -20.77 -9.78 10.52
C PRO A 55 -21.33 -9.27 9.18
N ASN A 56 -21.74 -8.01 9.09
CA ASN A 56 -22.29 -7.36 7.89
C ASN A 56 -21.50 -6.12 7.41
N SER A 57 -20.26 -5.88 7.87
CA SER A 57 -19.58 -4.58 7.71
C SER A 57 -18.44 -4.51 6.69
N GLY A 58 -18.07 -5.57 5.96
CA GLY A 58 -16.93 -5.49 5.03
C GLY A 58 -16.79 -6.64 4.05
N GLY A 59 -16.20 -6.34 2.88
CA GLY A 59 -16.11 -7.23 1.71
C GLY A 59 -15.53 -8.62 1.98
N ALA A 60 -16.04 -9.60 1.25
CA ALA A 60 -15.84 -11.03 1.49
C ALA A 60 -14.41 -11.57 1.25
N LEU A 61 -13.41 -10.72 0.95
CA LEU A 61 -12.06 -11.14 0.55
C LEU A 61 -10.99 -10.18 1.09
N THR A 62 -9.93 -10.72 1.71
CA THR A 62 -8.67 -10.03 2.05
C THR A 62 -7.52 -10.71 1.31
N VAL A 63 -6.64 -9.95 0.67
CA VAL A 63 -5.47 -10.53 -0.02
C VAL A 63 -4.32 -10.69 0.98
N ARG A 64 -3.88 -11.92 1.27
CA ARG A 64 -2.68 -12.20 2.08
C ARG A 64 -1.51 -12.53 1.16
N ARG A 65 -0.33 -11.96 1.42
CA ARG A 65 0.89 -12.36 0.71
C ARG A 65 1.61 -13.45 1.47
N TYR A 66 1.86 -14.57 0.81
CA TYR A 66 2.69 -15.64 1.32
C TYR A 66 4.04 -15.60 0.64
N THR A 67 5.11 -15.54 1.44
CA THR A 67 6.47 -15.68 0.92
C THR A 67 6.77 -17.17 0.76
N VAL A 68 6.91 -17.62 -0.48
CA VAL A 68 7.31 -18.99 -0.79
C VAL A 68 8.75 -18.96 -1.28
N GLY A 69 9.62 -19.75 -0.66
CA GLY A 69 10.99 -19.95 -1.14
C GLY A 69 10.98 -20.88 -2.36
N TRP A 70 11.58 -20.44 -3.47
CA TRP A 70 11.84 -21.27 -4.64
C TRP A 70 13.33 -21.19 -5.00
N GLY A 71 14.10 -22.21 -4.60
CA GLY A 71 15.56 -22.20 -4.71
C GLY A 71 16.18 -21.07 -3.89
N ASN A 72 17.01 -20.23 -4.51
CA ASN A 72 17.66 -19.07 -3.88
C ASN A 72 16.80 -17.79 -3.95
N HIS A 73 15.55 -17.88 -4.40
CA HIS A 73 14.67 -16.73 -4.58
C HIS A 73 13.42 -16.86 -3.71
N SER A 74 12.99 -15.76 -3.09
CA SER A 74 11.71 -15.69 -2.37
C SER A 74 10.67 -14.99 -3.24
N VAL A 75 9.57 -15.67 -3.53
CA VAL A 75 8.46 -15.11 -4.30
C VAL A 75 7.31 -14.81 -3.34
N SER A 76 6.85 -13.56 -3.32
CA SER A 76 5.70 -13.12 -2.52
C SER A 76 4.43 -13.23 -3.34
N LEU A 77 3.59 -14.22 -3.04
CA LEU A 77 2.35 -14.52 -3.77
C LEU A 77 1.14 -13.89 -3.09
N PRO A 78 0.41 -12.96 -3.74
CA PRO A 78 -0.85 -12.44 -3.23
C PRO A 78 -1.97 -13.47 -3.43
N LEU A 79 -2.43 -14.09 -2.34
CA LEU A 79 -3.54 -15.03 -2.35
C LEU A 79 -4.79 -14.35 -1.76
N PRO A 80 -5.93 -14.34 -2.49
CA PRO A 80 -7.20 -13.89 -1.94
C PRO A 80 -7.70 -14.88 -0.89
N VAL A 81 -7.95 -14.39 0.32
CA VAL A 81 -8.45 -15.17 1.47
C VAL A 81 -9.86 -14.69 1.80
N PRO A 82 -10.88 -15.58 1.82
CA PRO A 82 -12.25 -15.20 2.14
C PRO A 82 -12.41 -14.67 3.58
N ASN A 83 -13.05 -13.51 3.72
CA ASN A 83 -13.63 -13.03 4.98
C ASN A 83 -15.05 -13.63 5.09
N ARG A 84 -15.18 -14.86 5.59
CA ARG A 84 -16.51 -15.49 5.75
C ARG A 84 -17.03 -15.31 7.17
N PRO A 85 -18.25 -14.78 7.38
CA PRO A 85 -18.98 -15.05 8.61
C PRO A 85 -19.36 -16.54 8.63
N ARG A 86 -18.97 -17.20 9.71
CA ARG A 86 -19.02 -18.65 9.95
C ARG A 86 -20.35 -19.31 9.60
N ALA A 87 -20.39 -20.03 8.48
CA ALA A 87 -21.18 -21.25 8.32
C ALA A 87 -20.56 -22.14 7.22
N ALA A 88 -20.28 -23.39 7.59
CA ALA A 88 -19.79 -24.51 6.79
C ALA A 88 -18.27 -24.55 6.43
N SER A 89 -17.66 -25.63 6.93
CA SER A 89 -16.42 -26.29 6.48
C SER A 89 -15.11 -25.83 7.13
N GLY A 90 -14.52 -26.76 7.90
CA GLY A 90 -13.27 -26.60 8.65
C GLY A 90 -11.99 -26.59 7.80
N ALA A 91 -10.93 -26.09 8.46
CA ALA A 91 -9.56 -25.83 8.00
C ALA A 91 -9.49 -24.70 6.93
N THR A 92 -8.92 -23.52 7.17
CA THR A 92 -7.68 -23.18 7.91
C THR A 92 -7.69 -21.66 8.16
N GLY A 93 -7.48 -21.18 9.40
CA GLY A 93 -7.04 -19.79 9.65
C GLY A 93 -7.92 -18.83 10.48
N ASP A 94 -8.95 -19.28 11.21
CA ASP A 94 -9.87 -18.36 11.94
C ASP A 94 -9.85 -18.52 13.48
N ASP A 95 -8.65 -18.43 14.07
CA ASP A 95 -8.49 -18.32 15.54
C ASP A 95 -7.58 -17.15 15.94
N LEU A 96 -7.59 -16.10 15.12
CA LEU A 96 -6.87 -14.87 15.44
C LEU A 96 -7.72 -14.00 16.38
N GLY A 97 -7.10 -13.50 17.45
CA GLY A 97 -7.72 -12.52 18.32
C GLY A 97 -7.98 -11.20 17.56
N PRO A 98 -8.83 -10.31 18.11
CA PRO A 98 -9.18 -9.05 17.44
C PRO A 98 -7.96 -8.20 17.08
N ARG A 99 -6.93 -8.20 17.93
CA ARG A 99 -5.67 -7.48 17.71
C ARG A 99 -4.93 -8.05 16.50
N GLU A 100 -4.76 -9.37 16.48
CA GLU A 100 -4.06 -10.08 15.41
C GLU A 100 -4.76 -9.85 14.07
N ALA A 101 -6.10 -9.88 14.04
CA ALA A 101 -6.88 -9.59 12.83
C ALA A 101 -6.65 -8.17 12.30
N VAL A 102 -6.55 -7.16 13.17
CA VAL A 102 -6.26 -5.77 12.79
C VAL A 102 -4.86 -5.65 12.17
N PHE A 103 -3.83 -6.23 12.78
CA PHE A 103 -2.48 -6.14 12.23
C PHE A 103 -2.25 -7.02 11.00
N GLU A 104 -2.95 -8.15 10.86
CA GLU A 104 -2.99 -8.91 9.61
C GLU A 104 -3.61 -8.11 8.48
N ARG A 105 -4.72 -7.41 8.75
CA ARG A 105 -5.34 -6.51 7.79
C ARG A 105 -4.42 -5.35 7.44
N LEU A 106 -3.72 -4.77 8.41
CA LEU A 106 -2.75 -3.70 8.17
C LEU A 106 -1.59 -4.18 7.30
N ALA A 107 -1.03 -5.35 7.58
CA ALA A 107 0.03 -5.96 6.77
C ALA A 107 -0.45 -6.22 5.34
N ALA A 108 -1.68 -6.72 5.18
CA ALA A 108 -2.29 -6.97 3.87
C ALA A 108 -2.45 -5.68 3.05
N VAL A 109 -3.07 -4.63 3.63
CA VAL A 109 -3.36 -3.37 2.92
C VAL A 109 -2.10 -2.56 2.65
N SER A 110 -1.13 -2.57 3.57
CA SER A 110 0.17 -1.90 3.38
C SER A 110 1.17 -2.69 2.54
N ASN A 111 0.82 -3.93 2.16
CA ASN A 111 1.73 -4.88 1.55
C ASN A 111 3.03 -5.11 2.36
N GLY A 112 2.93 -5.04 3.69
CA GLY A 112 4.04 -5.13 4.64
C GLY A 112 5.04 -3.97 4.56
N ASN A 113 4.74 -2.88 3.84
CA ASN A 113 5.59 -1.70 3.84
C ASN A 113 5.40 -0.94 5.16
N ARG A 114 6.47 -0.86 5.96
CA ARG A 114 6.45 -0.24 7.31
C ARG A 114 6.00 1.22 7.31
N GLY A 115 6.42 2.01 6.32
CA GLY A 115 6.04 3.42 6.21
C GLY A 115 4.58 3.60 5.81
N VAL A 116 4.11 2.79 4.86
CA VAL A 116 2.70 2.76 4.44
C VAL A 116 1.81 2.29 5.58
N ALA A 117 2.23 1.25 6.32
CA ALA A 117 1.51 0.73 7.47
C ALA A 117 1.38 1.78 8.59
N ALA A 118 2.45 2.52 8.89
CA ALA A 118 2.41 3.60 9.87
C ALA A 118 1.44 4.72 9.46
N ASP A 119 1.47 5.15 8.19
CA ASP A 119 0.59 6.21 7.69
C ASP A 119 -0.89 5.78 7.65
N ILE A 120 -1.18 4.52 7.26
CA ILE A 120 -2.54 3.95 7.37
C ILE A 120 -2.98 3.89 8.85
N TRP A 121 -2.09 3.44 9.74
CA TRP A 121 -2.38 3.34 11.16
C TRP A 121 -2.71 4.72 11.76
N GLU A 122 -1.91 5.75 11.50
CA GLU A 122 -2.15 7.10 12.02
C GLU A 122 -3.46 7.72 11.53
N ARG A 123 -3.88 7.41 10.30
CA ARG A 123 -5.13 7.91 9.72
C ARG A 123 -6.37 7.18 10.20
N CYS A 124 -6.31 5.86 10.23
CA CYS A 124 -7.49 5.02 10.39
C CYS A 124 -7.62 4.44 11.80
N GLY A 125 -6.49 4.13 12.46
CA GLY A 125 -6.45 3.35 13.70
C GLY A 125 -6.02 4.14 14.92
N GLY A 126 -4.80 4.67 14.93
CA GLY A 126 -4.10 5.19 16.12
C GLY A 126 -4.74 6.40 16.81
N ARG A 127 -5.80 6.99 16.23
CA ARG A 127 -6.56 8.09 16.85
C ARG A 127 -7.91 7.68 17.43
N ARG A 128 -8.30 6.41 17.25
CA ARG A 128 -9.61 5.91 17.69
C ARG A 128 -9.50 5.14 19.01
N ASP A 129 -10.56 5.17 19.79
CA ASP A 129 -10.65 4.35 21.01
C ASP A 129 -10.91 2.87 20.69
N GLU A 130 -11.63 2.60 19.59
CA GLU A 130 -11.84 1.27 19.04
C GLU A 130 -11.28 1.18 17.61
N VAL A 131 -10.58 0.08 17.32
CA VAL A 131 -10.06 -0.19 15.97
C VAL A 131 -10.54 -1.55 15.50
N ARG A 132 -11.15 -1.56 14.31
CA ARG A 132 -11.61 -2.77 13.63
C ARG A 132 -10.80 -3.01 12.37
N PRO A 133 -10.67 -4.27 11.90
CA PRO A 133 -9.96 -4.54 10.65
C PRO A 133 -10.56 -3.76 9.46
N ALA A 134 -11.88 -3.66 9.35
CA ALA A 134 -12.52 -2.94 8.25
C ALA A 134 -12.20 -1.44 8.20
N ASP A 135 -11.79 -0.83 9.32
CA ASP A 135 -11.38 0.58 9.36
C ASP A 135 -10.06 0.83 8.60
N LEU A 136 -9.23 -0.21 8.44
CA LEU A 136 -7.94 -0.11 7.79
C LEU A 136 -8.08 -0.25 6.28
N VAL A 137 -8.05 0.90 5.61
CA VAL A 137 -8.15 1.05 4.16
C VAL A 137 -7.00 1.87 3.60
N ALA A 138 -6.56 1.54 2.39
CA ALA A 138 -5.60 2.36 1.65
C ALA A 138 -6.29 3.66 1.19
N ALA A 139 -5.53 4.75 1.08
CA ALA A 139 -6.06 5.99 0.53
C ALA A 139 -6.49 5.75 -0.93
N GLY A 140 -7.64 6.31 -1.31
CA GLY A 140 -8.22 6.13 -2.63
C GLY A 140 -8.61 4.68 -2.99
N ALA A 141 -8.84 3.79 -2.02
CA ALA A 141 -9.22 2.39 -2.31
C ALA A 141 -10.45 2.27 -3.26
N ASP A 142 -11.39 3.22 -3.16
CA ASP A 142 -12.59 3.30 -4.01
C ASP A 142 -12.43 4.28 -5.19
N ALA A 143 -11.22 4.79 -5.44
CA ALA A 143 -10.97 5.73 -6.51
C ALA A 143 -11.05 5.03 -7.88
N ASP A 144 -12.01 5.45 -8.69
CA ASP A 144 -12.06 5.08 -10.11
C ASP A 144 -10.98 5.86 -10.88
N LEU A 145 -9.87 5.20 -11.23
CA LEU A 145 -8.72 5.83 -11.87
C LEU A 145 -8.74 5.63 -13.39
N THR A 146 -8.66 6.74 -14.13
CA THR A 146 -8.45 6.71 -15.58
C THR A 146 -7.02 6.27 -15.92
N HIS A 147 -6.78 5.93 -17.17
CA HIS A 147 -5.44 5.61 -17.66
C HIS A 147 -4.45 6.76 -17.41
N GLU A 148 -4.85 8.02 -17.66
CA GLU A 148 -3.99 9.18 -17.39
C GLU A 148 -3.71 9.34 -15.89
N GLY A 149 -4.70 9.05 -15.03
CA GLY A 149 -4.52 9.02 -13.59
C GLY A 149 -3.50 7.97 -13.14
N ALA A 150 -3.60 6.76 -13.67
CA ALA A 150 -2.65 5.69 -13.41
C ALA A 150 -1.25 6.05 -13.91
N PHE A 151 -1.13 6.66 -15.10
CA PHE A 151 0.14 7.09 -15.65
C PHE A 151 0.81 8.19 -14.80
N CYS A 152 0.05 9.20 -14.33
CA CYS A 152 0.55 10.19 -13.37
C CYS A 152 1.12 9.51 -12.11
N LEU A 153 0.36 8.55 -11.54
CA LEU A 153 0.79 7.83 -10.35
C LEU A 153 2.05 6.99 -10.61
N ARG A 154 2.23 6.43 -11.81
CA ARG A 154 3.47 5.73 -12.20
C ARG A 154 4.67 6.66 -12.17
N LEU A 155 4.55 7.87 -12.72
CA LEU A 155 5.63 8.86 -12.71
C LEU A 155 6.02 9.24 -11.27
N VAL A 156 5.02 9.52 -10.41
CA VAL A 156 5.28 9.87 -9.01
C VAL A 156 5.83 8.67 -8.23
N LEU A 157 5.36 7.44 -8.45
CA LEU A 157 5.91 6.22 -7.84
C LEU A 157 7.40 6.04 -8.18
N SER A 158 7.79 6.31 -9.42
CA SER A 158 9.16 6.14 -9.89
C SER A 158 10.10 7.23 -9.40
N LYS A 159 9.62 8.48 -9.32
CA LYS A 159 10.46 9.64 -8.97
C LYS A 159 10.38 10.03 -7.49
N GLY A 160 9.40 9.53 -6.76
CA GLY A 160 9.10 9.93 -5.37
C GLY A 160 8.33 11.25 -5.31
N GLU A 161 8.90 12.30 -5.90
CA GLU A 161 8.28 13.60 -6.08
C GLU A 161 8.49 14.09 -7.51
N VAL A 162 7.50 14.80 -8.07
CA VAL A 162 7.55 15.32 -9.44
C VAL A 162 7.00 16.74 -9.46
N ASP A 163 7.66 17.64 -10.18
CA ASP A 163 7.15 18.98 -10.39
C ASP A 163 5.87 18.93 -11.22
N ARG A 164 4.88 19.75 -10.85
CA ARG A 164 3.61 19.85 -11.59
C ARG A 164 3.83 20.20 -13.05
N GLU A 165 4.78 21.07 -13.34
CA GLU A 165 5.12 21.48 -14.71
C GLU A 165 5.68 20.31 -15.52
N GLU A 166 6.47 19.44 -14.89
CA GLU A 166 6.98 18.24 -15.53
C GLU A 166 5.85 17.24 -15.83
N LEU A 167 4.93 17.04 -14.88
CA LEU A 167 3.73 16.24 -15.14
C LEU A 167 2.90 16.84 -16.28
N ALA A 168 2.77 18.17 -16.33
CA ALA A 168 2.05 18.86 -17.38
C ALA A 168 2.71 18.69 -18.76
N ALA A 169 4.04 18.65 -18.82
CA ALA A 169 4.78 18.41 -20.06
C ALA A 169 4.54 17.00 -20.63
N VAL A 170 4.31 15.99 -19.77
CA VAL A 170 4.11 14.60 -20.21
C VAL A 170 2.62 14.26 -20.42
N VAL A 171 1.75 14.70 -19.51
CA VAL A 171 0.32 14.33 -19.48
C VAL A 171 -0.54 15.35 -20.25
N GLY A 172 -0.01 16.56 -20.47
CA GLY A 172 -0.65 17.62 -21.25
C GLY A 172 -1.72 18.40 -20.46
N GLU A 173 -2.64 19.03 -21.20
CA GLU A 173 -3.61 20.00 -20.67
C GLU A 173 -4.55 19.47 -19.57
N ARG A 174 -4.71 18.14 -19.49
CA ARG A 174 -5.58 17.50 -18.49
C ARG A 174 -4.94 17.34 -17.11
N THR A 175 -3.64 17.60 -16.98
CA THR A 175 -2.85 17.35 -15.76
C THR A 175 -3.50 17.97 -14.52
N ASP A 176 -3.91 19.22 -14.60
CA ASP A 176 -4.51 19.95 -13.48
C ASP A 176 -5.82 19.33 -13.00
N ARG A 177 -6.61 18.75 -13.92
CA ARG A 177 -7.86 18.05 -13.59
C ARG A 177 -7.55 16.70 -12.95
N VAL A 178 -6.58 15.96 -13.50
CA VAL A 178 -6.15 14.67 -12.97
C VAL A 178 -5.59 14.84 -11.55
N LEU A 179 -4.67 15.77 -11.34
CA LEU A 179 -4.08 16.06 -10.03
C LEU A 179 -5.13 16.48 -9.00
N ARG A 180 -6.10 17.31 -9.38
CA ARG A 180 -7.21 17.66 -8.49
C ARG A 180 -8.05 16.45 -8.09
N ARG A 181 -8.29 15.50 -9.01
CA ARG A 181 -9.02 14.26 -8.69
C ARG A 181 -8.21 13.39 -7.73
N LEU A 182 -6.92 13.19 -8.01
CA LEU A 182 -6.01 12.38 -7.19
C LEU A 182 -5.84 12.96 -5.78
N ALA A 183 -5.73 14.28 -5.66
CA ALA A 183 -5.62 14.95 -4.37
C ALA A 183 -6.91 14.83 -3.54
N ARG A 184 -8.09 14.92 -4.19
CA ARG A 184 -9.39 14.71 -3.51
C ARG A 184 -9.57 13.29 -2.98
N THR A 185 -8.96 12.31 -3.61
CA THR A 185 -8.95 10.91 -3.14
C THR A 185 -7.77 10.62 -2.20
N GLU A 186 -7.04 11.65 -1.77
CA GLU A 186 -5.88 11.56 -0.89
C GLU A 186 -4.76 10.63 -1.42
N LEU A 187 -4.69 10.45 -2.74
CA LEU A 187 -3.64 9.62 -3.36
C LEU A 187 -2.33 10.41 -3.50
N VAL A 188 -2.43 11.70 -3.76
CA VAL A 188 -1.28 12.59 -3.91
C VAL A 188 -1.43 13.81 -3.03
N ALA A 189 -0.31 14.31 -2.52
CA ALA A 189 -0.19 15.63 -1.92
C ALA A 189 0.43 16.58 -2.96
N VAL A 190 -0.01 17.83 -2.95
CA VAL A 190 0.57 18.90 -3.77
C VAL A 190 1.05 19.99 -2.83
N ASP A 191 2.37 20.17 -2.74
CA ASP A 191 2.99 21.20 -1.91
C ASP A 191 4.00 22.00 -2.73
N GLN A 192 3.88 23.33 -2.69
CA GLN A 192 4.76 24.26 -3.43
C GLN A 192 4.99 23.90 -4.91
N GLY A 193 3.97 23.33 -5.58
CA GLY A 193 4.08 22.91 -6.99
C GLY A 193 4.72 21.53 -7.21
N ARG A 194 5.21 20.87 -6.15
CA ARG A 194 5.63 19.47 -6.19
C ARG A 194 4.46 18.54 -5.87
N VAL A 195 4.40 17.43 -6.59
CA VAL A 195 3.42 16.37 -6.41
C VAL A 195 4.13 15.15 -5.85
N SER A 196 3.66 14.65 -4.71
CA SER A 196 4.18 13.46 -4.06
C SER A 196 3.06 12.48 -3.75
N LEU A 197 3.41 11.20 -3.64
CA LEU A 197 2.45 10.18 -3.21
C LEU A 197 2.27 10.26 -1.71
N VAL A 198 1.01 10.22 -1.30
CA VAL A 198 0.66 9.95 0.08
C VAL A 198 1.02 8.49 0.39
N PRO A 199 1.75 8.17 1.49
CA PRO A 199 2.20 6.81 1.73
C PRO A 199 1.06 5.77 1.74
N ALA A 200 -0.07 6.04 2.41
CA ALA A 200 -1.24 5.17 2.40
C ALA A 200 -1.89 5.01 1.01
N GLY A 201 -1.58 5.89 0.06
CA GLY A 201 -2.04 5.82 -1.33
C GLY A 201 -1.15 4.94 -2.21
N VAL A 202 0.05 4.57 -1.75
CA VAL A 202 0.99 3.73 -2.51
C VAL A 202 0.36 2.39 -2.94
N PRO A 203 -0.35 1.62 -2.08
CA PRO A 203 -0.97 0.36 -2.51
C PRO A 203 -1.97 0.53 -3.65
N THR A 204 -2.78 1.59 -3.60
CA THR A 204 -3.76 1.92 -4.65
C THR A 204 -3.06 2.33 -5.93
N ALA A 205 -2.04 3.19 -5.84
CA ALA A 205 -1.25 3.63 -6.98
C ALA A 205 -0.61 2.44 -7.72
N VAL A 206 -0.01 1.52 -6.97
CA VAL A 206 0.61 0.30 -7.50
C VAL A 206 -0.43 -0.55 -8.23
N THR A 207 -1.53 -0.88 -7.56
CA THR A 207 -2.61 -1.68 -8.13
C THR A 207 -3.16 -1.07 -9.42
N ALA A 208 -3.31 0.26 -9.45
CA ALA A 208 -3.78 0.97 -10.62
C ALA A 208 -2.78 0.90 -11.78
N THR A 209 -1.49 1.13 -11.51
CA THR A 209 -0.44 1.07 -12.56
C THR A 209 -0.28 -0.33 -13.14
N GLU A 210 -0.33 -1.37 -12.31
CA GLU A 210 -0.26 -2.77 -12.73
C GLU A 210 -1.49 -3.17 -13.56
N ARG A 211 -2.69 -2.76 -13.13
CA ARG A 211 -3.94 -3.03 -13.87
C ARG A 211 -3.92 -2.50 -15.30
N TRP A 212 -3.33 -1.33 -15.51
CA TRP A 212 -3.22 -0.69 -16.82
C TRP A 212 -1.97 -1.14 -17.61
N GLY A 213 -1.15 -2.03 -17.06
CA GLY A 213 0.07 -2.52 -17.71
C GLY A 213 1.10 -1.43 -17.98
N ILE A 214 1.15 -0.39 -17.14
CA ILE A 214 2.08 0.73 -17.31
C ILE A 214 3.43 0.30 -16.74
N PRO A 215 4.48 0.14 -17.57
CA PRO A 215 5.77 -0.39 -17.16
C PRO A 215 6.53 0.55 -16.22
#